data_AF-A0A1Y1Z4M7-F1
#
_entry.id   AF-A0A1Y1Z4M7-F1
#
_cell.length_a   1.000
_cell.length_b   1.000
_cell.length_c   1.000
_cell.angle_alpha   90.00
_cell.angle_beta   90.00
_cell.angle_gamma   90.00
#
_symmetry.space_group_name_H-M   'P 1'
#
loop_
_entity.id
_entity.type
_entity.pdbx_description
1 polymer ?
#
loop_
_entity_poly.entity_id
_entity_poly.type
_entity_poly.pdbx_seq_one_letter_code
_entity_poly.pdbx_strand_id
1 'polypeptide(L)'
;MAERNRQRVRSHAMRHYHRQALDSRTQGTRPLRENEFELNVSPLLRPSEESAAQASHSNTGDTVECWPNTNAASQTLNTNPGSSFTDPFFQYPIMMGRREHELYEHLFDQTCVMFRTMQNVGFLTRVRQTAAFCQLLAMSSWHLEHLNERRSIHEHLKFSLSATKELQKQINDPLQCCSDEVVGAVLLFACCANLLHDYAAWNTHIHGLQLILDHRGGLHTLDTKPVLRLVLHWSGIHSLFVKIC
;
A
#
# COMPACT_ATOMS: atom_id res chain seq x y z
N MET A 1 -21.30 -20.37 47.68
CA MET A 1 -19.81 -20.41 47.69
C MET A 1 -19.19 -20.19 46.30
N ALA A 2 -19.81 -20.66 45.21
CA ALA A 2 -19.29 -20.53 43.83
C ALA A 2 -19.24 -19.08 43.28
N GLU A 3 -20.21 -18.23 43.63
CA GLU A 3 -20.31 -16.84 43.13
C GLU A 3 -19.11 -15.97 43.53
N ARG A 4 -18.67 -16.10 44.78
CA ARG A 4 -17.53 -15.36 45.35
C ARG A 4 -16.22 -15.73 44.67
N ASN A 5 -16.11 -16.97 44.18
CA ASN A 5 -14.93 -17.45 43.48
C ASN A 5 -14.87 -16.89 42.05
N ARG A 6 -16.02 -16.87 41.34
CA ARG A 6 -16.14 -16.24 40.01
C ARG A 6 -15.81 -14.74 40.05
N GLN A 7 -16.25 -14.04 41.08
CA GLN A 7 -15.99 -12.61 41.24
C GLN A 7 -14.50 -12.32 41.52
N ARG A 8 -13.81 -13.19 42.28
CA ARG A 8 -12.36 -13.10 42.51
C ARG A 8 -11.56 -13.40 41.25
N VAL A 9 -11.95 -14.40 40.45
CA VAL A 9 -11.29 -14.73 39.18
C VAL A 9 -11.43 -13.57 38.18
N ARG A 10 -12.62 -12.98 38.07
CA ARG A 10 -12.83 -11.78 37.23
C ARG A 10 -12.00 -10.58 37.69
N SER A 11 -11.96 -10.34 39.00
CA SER A 11 -11.13 -9.27 39.58
C SER A 11 -9.63 -9.49 39.34
N HIS A 12 -9.16 -10.73 39.42
CA HIS A 12 -7.77 -11.10 39.15
C HIS A 12 -7.40 -10.95 37.67
N ALA A 13 -8.28 -11.39 36.76
CA ALA A 13 -8.09 -11.26 35.32
C ALA A 13 -8.05 -9.78 34.88
N MET A 14 -8.96 -8.95 35.41
CA MET A 14 -8.99 -7.51 35.11
C MET A 14 -7.78 -6.75 35.64
N ARG A 15 -7.20 -7.18 36.78
CA ARG A 15 -5.94 -6.61 37.29
C ARG A 15 -4.75 -6.91 36.38
N HIS A 16 -4.66 -8.13 35.86
CA HIS A 16 -3.62 -8.48 34.88
C HIS A 16 -3.76 -7.69 33.59
N TYR A 17 -4.99 -7.52 33.10
CA TYR A 17 -5.29 -6.73 31.91
C TYR A 17 -4.90 -5.26 32.08
N HIS A 18 -5.25 -4.63 33.21
CA HIS A 18 -4.87 -3.23 33.47
C HIS A 18 -3.37 -3.05 33.63
N ARG A 19 -2.66 -4.02 34.21
CA ARG A 19 -1.19 -3.97 34.33
C ARG A 19 -0.52 -4.04 32.97
N GLN A 20 -0.93 -4.96 32.11
CA GLN A 20 -0.44 -5.05 30.73
C GLN A 20 -0.75 -3.78 29.92
N ALA A 21 -1.93 -3.19 30.08
CA ALA A 21 -2.30 -1.97 29.37
C ALA A 21 -1.46 -0.75 29.79
N LEU A 22 -1.02 -0.67 31.05
CA LEU A 22 -0.10 0.36 31.55
C LEU A 22 1.33 0.14 31.03
N ASP A 23 1.79 -1.12 31.02
CA ASP A 23 3.13 -1.48 30.52
C ASP A 23 3.25 -1.19 29.01
N SER A 24 2.22 -1.51 28.20
CA SER A 24 2.17 -1.18 26.76
C SER A 24 2.15 0.34 26.48
N ARG A 25 1.53 1.13 27.35
CA ARG A 25 1.49 2.61 27.22
C ARG A 25 2.84 3.25 27.52
N THR A 26 3.67 2.59 28.33
CA THR A 26 5.01 3.07 28.70
C THR A 26 6.06 2.72 27.63
N GLN A 27 5.82 1.67 26.83
CA GLN A 27 6.74 1.22 25.77
C GLN A 27 6.38 1.73 24.35
N GLY A 28 5.28 2.49 24.18
CA GLY A 28 4.87 3.01 22.86
C GLY A 28 4.36 1.94 21.88
N THR A 29 4.47 0.66 22.23
CA THR A 29 3.98 -0.48 21.44
C THR A 29 2.58 -0.87 21.92
N ARG A 30 1.57 -0.48 21.13
CA ARG A 30 0.24 -1.07 21.26
C ARG A 30 0.31 -2.53 20.80
N PRO A 31 -0.27 -3.51 21.52
CA PRO A 31 -0.40 -4.86 20.99
C PRO A 31 -1.29 -4.83 19.74
N LEU A 32 -0.74 -5.24 18.60
CA LEU A 32 -1.46 -5.39 17.35
C LEU A 32 -2.57 -6.43 17.53
N ARG A 33 -3.75 -6.15 16.97
CA ARG A 33 -4.79 -7.18 16.83
C ARG A 33 -4.31 -8.24 15.85
N GLU A 34 -4.83 -9.46 15.96
CA GLU A 34 -4.48 -10.61 15.10
C GLU A 34 -4.62 -10.31 13.59
N ASN A 35 -5.36 -9.26 13.23
CA ASN A 35 -5.63 -8.81 11.85
C ASN A 35 -5.07 -7.41 11.52
N GLU A 36 -4.19 -6.85 12.35
CA GLU A 36 -3.61 -5.51 12.16
C GLU A 36 -2.12 -5.65 11.84
N PHE A 37 -1.70 -5.16 10.67
CA PHE A 37 -0.30 -5.21 10.24
C PHE A 37 0.26 -3.79 10.14
N GLU A 38 1.27 -3.51 10.96
CA GLU A 38 1.97 -2.24 10.96
C GLU A 38 3.27 -2.35 10.17
N LEU A 39 3.48 -1.43 9.22
CA LEU A 39 4.73 -1.31 8.48
C LEU A 39 5.82 -0.76 9.42
N ASN A 40 6.93 -1.48 9.54
CA ASN A 40 8.05 -1.04 10.37
C ASN A 40 8.89 0.02 9.64
N VAL A 41 8.67 1.29 10.01
CA VAL A 41 9.40 2.45 9.47
C VAL A 41 10.67 2.80 10.26
N SER A 42 11.01 2.05 11.31
CA SER A 42 12.22 2.27 12.13
C SER A 42 13.52 2.37 11.32
N PRO A 43 13.70 1.64 10.19
CA PRO A 43 14.87 1.80 9.34
C PRO A 43 15.04 3.20 8.74
N LEU A 44 13.95 3.97 8.55
CA LEU A 44 13.96 5.33 8.01
C LEU A 44 14.36 6.40 9.04
N LEU A 45 14.35 6.04 10.33
CA LEU A 45 14.59 6.95 11.45
C LEU A 45 16.03 6.88 11.98
N ARG A 46 16.88 5.99 11.45
CA ARG A 46 18.29 5.92 11.85
C ARG A 46 19.04 7.11 11.25
N PRO A 47 19.60 8.03 12.06
CA PRO A 47 20.54 9.02 11.56
C PRO A 47 21.75 8.29 10.98
N SER A 48 22.12 8.60 9.74
CA SER A 48 23.37 8.14 9.13
C SER A 48 24.53 8.86 9.81
N GLU A 49 25.04 8.29 10.89
CA GLU A 49 26.40 8.58 11.34
C GLU A 49 27.35 7.64 10.58
N GLU A 50 28.41 8.23 10.01
CA GLU A 50 29.55 7.60 9.33
C GLU A 50 29.42 7.21 7.84
N SER A 51 29.86 8.12 6.97
CA SER A 51 31.10 7.88 6.17
C SER A 51 31.53 9.13 5.41
N ALA A 52 32.40 9.90 6.05
CA ALA A 52 33.32 10.80 5.38
C ALA A 52 34.73 10.19 5.49
N ALA A 53 35.20 9.52 4.43
CA ALA A 53 36.62 9.40 4.08
C ALA A 53 36.82 8.59 2.78
N GLN A 54 37.27 9.30 1.74
CA GLN A 54 38.31 8.93 0.76
C GLN A 54 38.21 7.61 -0.03
N ALA A 55 38.15 7.69 -1.36
CA ALA A 55 39.34 7.50 -2.23
C ALA A 55 38.99 7.61 -3.73
N SER A 56 39.98 8.08 -4.48
CA SER A 56 40.04 8.41 -5.91
C SER A 56 40.58 7.26 -6.81
N HIS A 57 40.30 7.36 -8.13
CA HIS A 57 40.86 6.58 -9.28
C HIS A 57 40.40 5.11 -9.40
N SER A 58 40.15 4.48 -10.57
CA SER A 58 40.30 4.77 -12.01
C SER A 58 39.55 3.68 -12.83
N ASN A 59 39.22 3.99 -14.09
CA ASN A 59 38.60 3.13 -15.14
C ASN A 59 39.04 1.66 -15.20
N THR A 60 38.10 0.76 -15.56
CA THR A 60 38.10 -0.10 -16.78
C THR A 60 36.75 -0.83 -16.92
N GLY A 61 36.34 -1.11 -18.16
CA GLY A 61 34.95 -1.42 -18.55
C GLY A 61 34.42 -2.82 -18.20
N ASP A 62 33.09 -2.97 -18.25
CA ASP A 62 32.43 -3.84 -19.23
C ASP A 62 30.89 -3.70 -19.15
N THR A 63 30.27 -3.70 -20.32
CA THR A 63 28.86 -3.93 -20.69
C THR A 63 27.78 -3.86 -19.59
N VAL A 64 26.96 -2.81 -19.62
CA VAL A 64 25.62 -2.80 -19.02
C VAL A 64 24.59 -2.67 -20.13
N GLU A 65 23.80 -3.73 -20.32
CA GLU A 65 22.64 -3.76 -21.20
C GLU A 65 21.61 -2.70 -20.75
N CYS A 66 21.37 -1.72 -21.61
CA CYS A 66 20.34 -0.71 -21.44
C CYS A 66 18.96 -1.33 -21.71
N TRP A 67 18.09 -1.36 -20.69
CA TRP A 67 16.65 -1.47 -20.91
C TRP A 67 16.17 -0.25 -21.72
N PRO A 68 15.35 -0.42 -22.76
CA PRO A 68 14.91 0.71 -23.58
C PRO A 68 13.91 1.58 -22.81
N ASN A 69 14.31 2.83 -22.64
CA ASN A 69 13.49 3.95 -22.19
C ASN A 69 12.28 4.10 -23.14
N THR A 70 11.09 3.66 -22.72
CA THR A 70 9.87 3.79 -23.52
C THR A 70 9.19 5.11 -23.18
N ASN A 71 9.33 6.05 -24.11
CA ASN A 71 8.60 7.30 -24.15
C ASN A 71 7.10 7.06 -23.96
N ALA A 72 6.50 7.85 -23.08
CA ALA A 72 5.07 7.87 -22.81
C ALA A 72 4.28 8.21 -24.08
N ALA A 73 3.75 7.18 -24.74
CA ALA A 73 2.64 7.34 -25.66
C ALA A 73 1.35 7.40 -24.84
N SER A 74 0.73 8.59 -24.80
CA SER A 74 -0.62 8.79 -24.30
C SER A 74 -1.60 7.97 -25.15
N GLN A 75 -1.95 6.77 -24.71
CA GLN A 75 -3.01 5.99 -25.33
C GLN A 75 -4.36 6.48 -24.79
N THR A 76 -4.99 7.38 -25.54
CA THR A 76 -6.41 7.68 -25.41
C THR A 76 -7.20 6.47 -25.89
N LEU A 77 -7.78 5.71 -24.97
CA LEU A 77 -8.61 4.54 -25.29
C LEU A 77 -10.04 4.99 -25.62
N ASN A 78 -10.41 4.87 -26.89
CA ASN A 78 -11.80 4.93 -27.35
C ASN A 78 -12.58 3.74 -26.79
N THR A 79 -13.74 4.05 -26.21
CA THR A 79 -14.62 3.13 -25.49
C THR A 79 -15.51 2.36 -26.46
N ASN A 80 -15.48 1.02 -26.39
CA ASN A 80 -16.51 0.16 -26.96
C ASN A 80 -17.01 -0.81 -25.87
N PRO A 81 -18.32 -1.00 -25.67
CA PRO A 81 -18.84 -1.82 -24.60
C PRO A 81 -18.92 -3.28 -25.07
N GLY A 82 -17.85 -4.05 -24.80
CA GLY A 82 -17.82 -5.49 -25.04
C GLY A 82 -16.44 -5.98 -25.47
N SER A 83 -15.75 -6.65 -24.54
CA SER A 83 -14.49 -7.40 -24.70
C SER A 83 -13.16 -6.60 -24.74
N SER A 84 -12.27 -7.05 -23.83
CA SER A 84 -10.83 -6.83 -23.70
C SER A 84 -10.32 -5.40 -23.47
N PHE A 85 -10.45 -4.92 -22.23
CA PHE A 85 -9.60 -3.84 -21.68
C PHE A 85 -8.15 -4.27 -21.44
N THR A 86 -7.88 -5.56 -21.62
CA THR A 86 -6.57 -6.19 -21.48
C THR A 86 -5.87 -6.21 -22.83
N ASP A 87 -4.84 -5.38 -22.96
CA ASP A 87 -3.82 -5.55 -23.99
C ASP A 87 -3.36 -7.01 -23.99
N PRO A 88 -3.55 -7.77 -25.10
CA PRO A 88 -3.26 -9.20 -25.13
C PRO A 88 -1.76 -9.50 -24.95
N PHE A 89 -0.91 -8.48 -25.03
CA PHE A 89 0.54 -8.57 -24.81
C PHE A 89 0.96 -8.03 -23.44
N PHE A 90 0.01 -7.63 -22.58
CA PHE A 90 0.33 -7.16 -21.24
C PHE A 90 0.87 -8.31 -20.39
N GLN A 91 2.15 -8.21 -20.01
CA GLN A 91 2.75 -9.14 -19.08
C GLN A 91 2.46 -8.71 -17.66
N TYR A 92 1.77 -9.56 -16.90
CA TYR A 92 1.45 -9.30 -15.50
C TYR A 92 2.66 -9.54 -14.59
N PRO A 93 2.82 -8.77 -13.50
CA PRO A 93 3.92 -8.95 -12.53
C PRO A 93 3.88 -10.27 -11.77
N ILE A 94 2.76 -11.00 -11.84
CA ILE A 94 2.57 -12.30 -11.19
C ILE A 94 1.98 -13.31 -12.18
N MET A 95 2.08 -14.59 -11.85
CA MET A 95 1.34 -15.63 -12.55
C MET A 95 -0.15 -15.44 -12.32
N MET A 96 -0.90 -15.23 -13.40
CA MET A 96 -2.34 -14.99 -13.36
C MET A 96 -3.11 -16.27 -13.65
N GLY A 97 -3.91 -16.73 -12.68
CA GLY A 97 -4.93 -17.76 -12.89
C GLY A 97 -6.27 -17.14 -13.29
N ARG A 98 -7.30 -17.98 -13.41
CA ARG A 98 -8.66 -17.51 -13.75
C ARG A 98 -9.19 -16.48 -12.75
N ARG A 99 -8.92 -16.70 -11.46
CA ARG A 99 -9.39 -15.83 -10.38
C ARG A 99 -8.71 -14.48 -10.43
N GLU A 100 -7.39 -14.44 -10.62
CA GLU A 100 -6.64 -13.19 -10.70
C GLU A 100 -7.07 -12.34 -11.91
N HIS A 101 -7.41 -12.96 -13.05
CA HIS A 101 -7.97 -12.26 -14.20
C HIS A 101 -9.35 -11.66 -13.90
N GLU A 102 -10.24 -12.40 -13.24
CA GLU A 102 -11.55 -11.88 -12.80
C GLU A 102 -11.40 -10.66 -11.88
N LEU A 103 -10.47 -10.74 -10.92
CA LEU A 103 -10.14 -9.61 -10.05
C LEU A 103 -9.57 -8.43 -10.85
N TYR A 104 -8.70 -8.69 -11.82
CA TYR A 104 -8.13 -7.62 -12.64
C TYR A 104 -9.19 -6.93 -13.50
N GLU A 105 -10.09 -7.68 -14.13
CA GLU A 105 -11.20 -7.12 -14.92
C GLU A 105 -12.14 -6.25 -14.07
N HIS A 106 -12.41 -6.66 -12.83
CA HIS A 106 -13.25 -5.92 -11.91
C HIS A 106 -12.69 -4.52 -11.55
N LEU A 107 -11.37 -4.31 -11.64
CA LEU A 107 -10.77 -2.98 -11.46
C LEU A 107 -11.23 -1.95 -12.52
N PHE A 108 -11.76 -2.40 -13.66
CA PHE A 108 -12.11 -1.56 -14.81
C PHE A 108 -13.61 -1.59 -15.16
N ASP A 109 -14.42 -2.40 -14.46
CA ASP A 109 -15.84 -2.62 -14.75
C ASP A 109 -16.78 -1.48 -14.30
N GLN A 110 -16.23 -0.40 -13.73
CA GLN A 110 -16.93 0.79 -13.24
C GLN A 110 -17.85 0.57 -12.03
N THR A 111 -17.88 -0.62 -11.43
CA THR A 111 -18.75 -0.94 -10.29
C THR A 111 -18.31 -0.24 -9.00
N CYS A 112 -17.01 -0.15 -8.75
CA CYS A 112 -16.45 0.57 -7.61
C CYS A 112 -16.16 2.03 -7.96
N VAL A 113 -16.73 2.98 -7.19
CA VAL A 113 -16.45 4.43 -7.35
C VAL A 113 -14.96 4.73 -7.20
N MET A 114 -14.29 4.03 -6.29
CA MET A 114 -12.88 4.23 -6.03
C MET A 114 -12.01 3.72 -7.19
N PHE A 115 -12.34 2.57 -7.79
CA PHE A 115 -11.62 2.06 -8.97
C PHE A 115 -11.84 2.96 -10.17
N ARG A 116 -13.09 3.37 -10.42
CA ARG A 116 -13.40 4.36 -11.46
C ARG A 116 -12.60 5.65 -11.28
N THR A 117 -12.50 6.15 -10.05
CA THR A 117 -11.70 7.36 -9.75
C THR A 117 -10.22 7.13 -10.05
N MET A 118 -9.63 6.03 -9.56
CA MET A 118 -8.23 5.69 -9.82
C MET A 118 -7.94 5.46 -11.31
N GLN A 119 -8.89 4.90 -12.05
CA GLN A 119 -8.79 4.72 -13.50
C GLN A 119 -8.81 6.06 -14.23
N ASN A 120 -9.76 6.93 -13.92
CA ASN A 120 -9.94 8.22 -14.58
C ASN A 120 -8.72 9.13 -14.42
N VAL A 121 -8.04 9.06 -13.28
CA VAL A 121 -6.80 9.82 -13.03
C VAL A 121 -5.54 9.11 -13.56
N GLY A 122 -5.68 7.94 -14.18
CA GLY A 122 -4.57 7.15 -14.74
C GLY A 122 -3.72 6.41 -13.70
N PHE A 123 -4.15 6.35 -12.44
CA PHE A 123 -3.38 5.75 -11.35
C PHE A 123 -3.27 4.24 -11.48
N LEU A 124 -4.36 3.54 -11.86
CA LEU A 124 -4.32 2.08 -12.05
C LEU A 124 -3.25 1.68 -13.08
N THR A 125 -3.18 2.39 -14.20
CA THR A 125 -2.17 2.18 -15.24
C THR A 125 -0.75 2.42 -14.75
N ARG A 126 -0.56 3.34 -13.79
CA ARG A 126 0.75 3.65 -13.21
C ARG A 126 1.23 2.55 -12.27
N VAL A 127 0.36 1.99 -11.44
CA VAL A 127 0.74 1.04 -10.38
C VAL A 127 0.66 -0.43 -10.80
N ARG A 128 0.00 -0.75 -11.92
CA ARG A 128 -0.19 -2.14 -12.40
C ARG A 128 1.09 -2.92 -12.75
N GLN A 129 2.25 -2.26 -12.85
CA GLN A 129 3.55 -2.90 -13.12
C GLN A 129 4.52 -2.82 -11.93
N THR A 130 4.00 -2.54 -10.73
CA THR A 130 4.81 -2.32 -9.53
C THR A 130 4.55 -3.40 -8.48
N ALA A 131 5.28 -3.36 -7.35
CA ALA A 131 5.00 -4.17 -6.16
C ALA A 131 3.56 -4.01 -5.64
N ALA A 132 2.86 -2.95 -6.04
CA ALA A 132 1.48 -2.68 -5.67
C ALA A 132 0.44 -3.50 -6.47
N PHE A 133 0.85 -4.26 -7.49
CA PHE A 133 -0.08 -5.03 -8.32
C PHE A 133 -0.93 -6.01 -7.50
N CYS A 134 -0.31 -6.76 -6.59
CA CYS A 134 -1.07 -7.64 -5.69
C CYS A 134 -2.02 -6.83 -4.79
N GLN A 135 -1.69 -5.60 -4.40
CA GLN A 135 -2.60 -4.76 -3.61
C GLN A 135 -3.84 -4.34 -4.43
N LEU A 136 -3.71 -4.12 -5.75
CA LEU A 136 -4.87 -3.92 -6.62
C LEU A 136 -5.81 -5.12 -6.57
N LEU A 137 -5.26 -6.33 -6.70
CA LEU A 137 -6.05 -7.56 -6.63
C LEU A 137 -6.68 -7.75 -5.26
N ALA A 138 -5.99 -7.35 -4.18
CA ALA A 138 -6.55 -7.37 -2.83
C ALA A 138 -7.78 -6.46 -2.72
N MET A 139 -7.69 -5.22 -3.21
CA MET A 139 -8.81 -4.28 -3.21
C MET A 139 -9.99 -4.81 -4.02
N SER A 140 -9.73 -5.36 -5.21
CA SER A 140 -10.75 -5.98 -6.05
C SER A 140 -11.41 -7.17 -5.37
N SER A 141 -10.62 -8.06 -4.75
CA SER A 141 -11.11 -9.24 -4.05
C SER A 141 -12.04 -8.83 -2.92
N TRP A 142 -11.61 -7.89 -2.08
CA TRP A 142 -12.44 -7.35 -1.00
C TRP A 142 -13.76 -6.75 -1.51
N HIS A 143 -13.71 -5.96 -2.58
CA HIS A 143 -14.89 -5.31 -3.12
C HIS A 143 -15.88 -6.32 -3.72
N LEU A 144 -15.41 -7.33 -4.46
CA LEU A 144 -16.27 -8.41 -4.98
C LEU A 144 -16.84 -9.29 -3.87
N GLU A 145 -16.07 -9.58 -2.82
CA GLU A 145 -16.56 -10.29 -1.64
C GLU A 145 -17.72 -9.53 -1.00
N HIS A 146 -17.59 -8.19 -0.89
CA HIS A 146 -18.63 -7.33 -0.34
C HIS A 146 -19.87 -7.23 -1.23
N LEU A 147 -19.71 -7.14 -2.56
CA LEU A 147 -20.83 -7.06 -3.51
C LEU A 147 -21.64 -8.36 -3.60
N ASN A 148 -20.98 -9.51 -3.53
CA ASN A 148 -21.64 -10.81 -3.75
C ASN A 148 -22.29 -11.39 -2.49
N GLU A 149 -22.21 -10.70 -1.34
CA GLU A 149 -22.61 -11.19 -0.01
C GLU A 149 -22.00 -12.56 0.36
N ARG A 150 -20.97 -12.99 -0.38
CA ARG A 150 -20.32 -14.29 -0.19
C ARG A 150 -19.32 -14.15 0.95
N ARG A 151 -19.48 -14.98 1.99
CA ARG A 151 -18.50 -15.16 3.07
C ARG A 151 -17.28 -15.98 2.61
N SER A 152 -16.69 -15.58 1.50
CA SER A 152 -15.38 -16.07 1.07
C SER A 152 -14.34 -15.70 2.12
N ILE A 153 -13.38 -16.60 2.30
CA ILE A 153 -12.29 -16.53 3.27
C ILE A 153 -11.32 -15.46 2.80
N HIS A 154 -11.37 -14.27 3.41
CA HIS A 154 -10.32 -13.23 3.46
C HIS A 154 -9.27 -13.27 2.33
N GLU A 155 -9.68 -13.41 1.07
CA GLU A 155 -8.78 -13.75 -0.03
C GLU A 155 -7.88 -12.55 -0.32
N HIS A 156 -8.45 -11.36 -0.17
CA HIS A 156 -7.76 -10.09 -0.19
C HIS A 156 -6.53 -10.05 0.74
N LEU A 157 -6.53 -10.76 1.88
CA LEU A 157 -5.37 -10.80 2.79
C LEU A 157 -4.17 -11.51 2.16
N LYS A 158 -4.37 -12.57 1.36
CA LYS A 158 -3.29 -13.27 0.67
C LYS A 158 -2.56 -12.31 -0.28
N PHE A 159 -3.34 -11.59 -1.08
CA PHE A 159 -2.82 -10.61 -2.03
C PHE A 159 -2.16 -9.43 -1.32
N SER A 160 -2.79 -8.90 -0.26
CA SER A 160 -2.23 -7.78 0.48
C SER A 160 -0.94 -8.15 1.21
N LEU A 161 -0.86 -9.35 1.81
CA LEU A 161 0.39 -9.85 2.41
C LEU A 161 1.52 -9.98 1.37
N SER A 162 1.20 -10.44 0.16
CA SER A 162 2.17 -10.51 -0.93
C SER A 162 2.67 -9.12 -1.31
N ALA A 163 1.76 -8.15 -1.46
CA ALA A 163 2.11 -6.77 -1.79
C ALA A 163 2.96 -6.13 -0.69
N THR A 164 2.63 -6.36 0.58
CA THR A 164 3.37 -5.83 1.73
C THR A 164 4.81 -6.34 1.74
N LYS A 165 5.00 -7.63 1.45
CA LYS A 165 6.35 -8.23 1.37
C LYS A 165 7.18 -7.60 0.25
N GLU A 166 6.60 -7.39 -0.93
CA GLU A 166 7.32 -6.76 -2.04
C GLU A 166 7.61 -5.28 -1.77
N LEU A 167 6.65 -4.53 -1.23
CA LEU A 167 6.86 -3.14 -0.83
C LEU A 167 7.96 -3.03 0.23
N GLN A 168 7.98 -3.92 1.24
CA GLN A 168 9.01 -3.92 2.27
C GLN A 168 10.41 -4.17 1.68
N LYS A 169 10.54 -5.05 0.67
CA LYS A 169 11.80 -5.24 -0.03
C LYS A 169 12.27 -3.97 -0.72
N GLN A 170 11.36 -3.26 -1.42
CA GLN A 170 11.69 -2.00 -2.09
C GLN A 170 12.06 -0.89 -1.10
N ILE A 171 11.38 -0.80 0.05
CA ILE A 171 11.70 0.18 1.10
C ILE A 171 13.06 -0.13 1.75
N ASN A 172 13.41 -1.41 1.89
CA ASN A 172 14.70 -1.81 2.47
C ASN A 172 15.88 -1.64 1.51
N ASP A 173 15.63 -1.45 0.22
CA ASP A 173 16.65 -1.16 -0.78
C ASP A 173 16.93 0.36 -0.83
N PRO A 174 18.13 0.83 -0.41
CA PRO A 174 18.46 2.26 -0.40
C PRO A 174 18.37 2.94 -1.77
N LEU A 175 18.47 2.19 -2.87
CA LEU A 175 18.38 2.74 -4.21
C LEU A 175 16.93 2.94 -4.69
N GLN A 176 15.98 2.19 -4.10
CA GLN A 176 14.59 2.15 -4.56
C GLN A 176 13.61 2.72 -3.53
N CYS A 177 14.01 2.88 -2.27
CA CYS A 177 13.13 3.22 -1.15
C CYS A 177 12.32 4.52 -1.32
N CYS A 178 12.78 5.44 -2.19
CA CYS A 178 12.12 6.70 -2.49
C CYS A 178 11.70 6.85 -3.97
N SER A 179 11.63 5.74 -4.71
CA SER A 179 11.24 5.75 -6.12
C SER A 179 9.76 6.11 -6.30
N ASP A 180 9.38 6.49 -7.53
CA ASP A 180 7.97 6.74 -7.87
C ASP A 180 7.09 5.52 -7.70
N GLU A 181 7.67 4.33 -7.89
CA GLU A 181 6.97 3.06 -7.73
C GLU A 181 6.63 2.83 -6.26
N VAL A 182 7.57 3.09 -5.35
CA VAL A 182 7.33 3.02 -3.91
C VAL A 182 6.30 4.05 -3.46
N VAL A 183 6.41 5.30 -3.94
CA VAL A 183 5.40 6.35 -3.66
C VAL A 183 4.01 5.91 -4.15
N GLY A 184 3.92 5.40 -5.38
CA GLY A 184 2.68 4.89 -5.95
C GLY A 184 2.12 3.70 -5.17
N ALA A 185 2.99 2.78 -4.73
CA ALA A 185 2.60 1.64 -3.93
C ALA A 185 2.04 2.09 -2.58
N VAL A 186 2.75 2.93 -1.82
CA VAL A 186 2.27 3.43 -0.52
C VAL A 186 0.95 4.20 -0.65
N LEU A 187 0.80 5.01 -1.72
CA LEU A 187 -0.48 5.65 -2.04
C LEU A 187 -1.61 4.63 -2.28
N LEU A 188 -1.34 3.53 -2.99
CA LEU A 188 -2.33 2.50 -3.22
C LEU A 188 -2.71 1.77 -1.91
N PHE A 189 -1.74 1.52 -1.03
CA PHE A 189 -2.00 0.98 0.31
C PHE A 189 -2.89 1.93 1.14
N ALA A 190 -2.63 3.24 1.10
CA ALA A 190 -3.52 4.22 1.72
C ALA A 190 -4.93 4.20 1.10
N CYS A 191 -5.06 4.10 -0.23
CA CYS A 191 -6.36 3.98 -0.88
C CYS A 191 -7.09 2.69 -0.46
N CYS A 192 -6.37 1.58 -0.32
CA CYS A 192 -6.93 0.33 0.19
C CYS A 192 -7.43 0.48 1.62
N ALA A 193 -6.62 1.07 2.51
CA ALA A 193 -7.04 1.31 3.89
C ALA A 193 -8.31 2.18 3.96
N ASN A 194 -8.42 3.19 3.09
CA ASN A 194 -9.63 4.01 2.98
C ASN A 194 -10.86 3.20 2.51
N LEU A 195 -10.69 2.32 1.51
CA LEU A 195 -11.75 1.42 1.04
C LEU A 195 -12.27 0.48 2.11
N LEU A 196 -11.36 -0.05 2.92
CA LEU A 196 -11.66 -0.97 4.01
C LEU A 196 -12.14 -0.25 5.28
N HIS A 197 -12.18 1.08 5.27
CA HIS A 197 -12.46 1.93 6.43
C HIS A 197 -11.50 1.70 7.62
N ASP A 198 -10.25 1.34 7.35
CA ASP A 198 -9.18 1.20 8.34
C ASP A 198 -8.36 2.49 8.45
N TYR A 199 -8.83 3.41 9.27
CA TYR A 199 -8.17 4.69 9.48
C TYR A 199 -6.82 4.58 10.19
N ALA A 200 -6.60 3.52 10.97
CA ALA A 200 -5.31 3.31 11.63
C ALA A 200 -4.25 2.97 10.57
N ALA A 201 -4.53 1.99 9.71
CA ALA A 201 -3.66 1.65 8.59
C ALA A 201 -3.47 2.83 7.63
N TRP A 202 -4.55 3.58 7.33
CA TRP A 202 -4.46 4.78 6.49
C TRP A 202 -3.47 5.80 7.05
N ASN A 203 -3.56 6.13 8.35
CA ASN A 203 -2.63 7.07 8.99
C ASN A 203 -1.18 6.55 8.92
N THR A 204 -0.96 5.26 9.15
CA THR A 204 0.37 4.65 9.03
C THR A 204 0.94 4.81 7.62
N HIS A 205 0.13 4.55 6.58
CA HIS A 205 0.58 4.70 5.18
C HIS A 205 0.85 6.16 4.81
N ILE A 206 0.01 7.11 5.24
CA ILE A 206 0.23 8.53 4.97
C ILE A 206 1.46 9.06 5.72
N HIS A 207 1.67 8.63 6.96
CA HIS A 207 2.88 8.99 7.71
C HIS A 207 4.14 8.42 7.05
N GLY A 208 4.12 7.15 6.66
CA GLY A 208 5.23 6.54 5.91
C GLY A 208 5.49 7.26 4.59
N LEU A 209 4.44 7.69 3.89
CA LEU A 209 4.57 8.47 2.66
C LEU A 209 5.21 9.85 2.89
N GLN A 210 4.87 10.53 3.99
CA GLN A 210 5.53 11.78 4.38
C GLN A 210 7.03 11.57 4.57
N LEU A 211 7.43 10.54 5.32
CA LEU A 211 8.84 10.21 5.53
C LEU A 211 9.57 9.94 4.21
N ILE A 212 8.96 9.17 3.30
CA ILE A 212 9.53 8.89 1.97
C ILE A 212 9.71 10.18 1.16
N LEU A 213 8.72 11.08 1.18
CA LEU A 213 8.79 12.34 0.46
C LEU A 213 9.85 13.27 1.06
N ASP A 214 9.96 13.35 2.38
CA ASP A 214 10.98 14.16 3.06
C ASP A 214 12.39 13.68 2.69
N HIS A 215 12.63 12.36 2.70
CA HIS A 215 13.89 11.76 2.24
C HIS A 215 14.18 12.03 0.76
N ARG A 216 13.14 12.16 -0.07
CA ARG A 216 13.26 12.48 -1.49
C ARG A 216 13.62 13.95 -1.77
N GLY A 217 13.54 14.82 -0.75
CA GLY A 217 13.72 16.27 -0.88
C GLY A 217 12.41 17.07 -0.73
N GLY A 218 11.28 16.43 -0.45
CA GLY A 218 10.00 17.05 -0.14
C GLY A 218 8.94 16.91 -1.24
N LEU A 219 7.77 17.52 -1.00
CA LEU A 219 6.58 17.35 -1.83
C LEU A 219 6.75 17.84 -3.29
N HIS A 220 7.58 18.85 -3.51
CA HIS A 220 7.83 19.43 -4.84
C HIS A 220 8.45 18.41 -5.82
N THR A 221 9.04 17.32 -5.31
CA THR A 221 9.54 16.20 -6.13
C THR A 221 8.44 15.53 -6.96
N LEU A 222 7.17 15.75 -6.61
CA LEU A 222 5.99 15.27 -7.35
C LEU A 222 5.44 16.28 -8.36
N ASP A 223 6.01 17.48 -8.50
CA ASP A 223 5.49 18.52 -9.42
C ASP A 223 5.49 18.04 -10.87
N THR A 224 6.47 17.23 -11.25
CA THR A 224 6.56 16.59 -12.58
C THR A 224 5.74 15.30 -12.71
N LYS A 225 4.99 14.92 -11.65
CA LYS A 225 4.30 13.63 -11.52
C LYS A 225 2.83 13.85 -11.16
N PRO A 226 2.04 14.41 -12.09
CA PRO A 226 0.70 14.93 -11.80
C PRO A 226 -0.25 13.85 -11.25
N VAL A 227 -0.14 12.61 -11.72
CA VAL A 227 -0.97 11.48 -11.24
C VAL A 227 -0.71 11.20 -9.76
N LEU A 228 0.55 11.10 -9.35
CA LEU A 228 0.91 10.84 -7.94
C LEU A 228 0.49 12.02 -7.05
N ARG A 229 0.70 13.25 -7.51
CA ARG A 229 0.29 14.46 -6.79
C ARG A 229 -1.22 14.54 -6.60
N LEU A 230 -1.99 14.22 -7.64
CA LEU A 230 -3.44 14.23 -7.61
C LEU A 230 -3.99 13.16 -6.65
N VAL A 231 -3.47 11.93 -6.71
CA VAL A 231 -3.90 10.83 -5.83
C VAL A 231 -3.53 11.11 -4.38
N LEU A 232 -2.37 11.70 -4.11
CA LEU A 232 -1.99 12.17 -2.78
C LEU A 232 -2.98 13.21 -2.24
N HIS A 233 -3.38 14.17 -3.08
CA HIS A 233 -4.34 15.18 -2.69
C HIS A 233 -5.73 14.57 -2.42
N TRP A 234 -6.18 13.67 -3.29
CA TRP A 234 -7.45 12.96 -3.14
C TRP A 234 -7.48 12.08 -1.88
N SER A 235 -6.40 11.34 -1.59
CA SER A 235 -6.31 10.51 -0.39
C SER A 235 -6.31 11.35 0.90
N GLY A 236 -5.71 12.55 0.86
CA GLY A 236 -5.73 13.51 1.97
C GLY A 236 -7.11 14.15 2.22
N ILE A 237 -7.84 14.51 1.17
CA ILE A 237 -9.18 15.15 1.29
C ILE A 237 -10.21 14.17 1.86
N HIS A 238 -10.19 12.90 1.44
CA HIS A 238 -11.22 11.94 1.84
C HIS A 238 -11.19 11.65 3.36
N SER A 239 -10.02 11.71 4.00
CA SER A 239 -9.86 11.51 5.44
C SER A 239 -10.41 12.68 6.28
N LEU A 240 -10.40 13.90 5.75
CA LEU A 240 -10.98 15.07 6.41
C LEU A 240 -12.51 15.01 6.50
N PHE A 241 -13.18 14.44 5.49
CA PHE A 241 -14.64 14.32 5.47
C PHE A 241 -15.18 13.33 6.51
N VAL A 242 -14.44 12.25 6.81
CA VAL A 242 -14.88 11.28 7.82
C VAL A 242 -14.65 11.80 9.24
N LYS A 243 -13.61 12.62 9.49
CA LYS A 243 -13.38 13.22 10.82
C LYS A 243 -14.44 14.25 11.25
N ILE A 244 -15.30 14.68 10.33
CA ILE A 244 -16.34 15.70 10.56
C ILE A 244 -17.74 15.05 10.77
N CYS A 245 -17.87 13.75 10.58
CA CYS A 245 -19.08 12.98 10.85
C CYS A 245 -18.92 12.10 12.11
#